data_AF-A0A1V5H0H4-F1
#
_entry.id   AF-A0A1V5H0H4-F1
#
_cell.length_a   1.000
_cell.length_b   1.000
_cell.length_c   1.000
_cell.angle_alpha   90.00
_cell.angle_beta   90.00
_cell.angle_gamma   90.00
#
_symmetry.space_group_name_H-M   'P 1'
#
loop_
_entity.id
_entity.type
_entity.pdbx_description
1 polymer ?
#
loop_
_entity_poly.entity_id
_entity_poly.type
_entity_poly.pdbx_seq_one_letter_code
_entity_poly.pdbx_strand_id
1 'polypeptide(L)'
;MPLPAELLRAAARYAGCNIWCEEGDVVYASESIAALHSVKSGTRTLRLPRAFHVTDARTGAYLGRRRELRVTIKAPETRLFCLEERRSGGDGVPTP
;
A
#
# COMPACT_ATOMS: atom_id res chain seq x y z
N MET A 1 -19.33 5.06 -21.18
CA MET A 1 -19.15 3.85 -20.34
C MET A 1 -17.72 3.86 -19.81
N PRO A 2 -17.47 3.69 -18.50
CA PRO A 2 -16.10 3.59 -17.99
C PRO A 2 -15.42 2.32 -18.54
N LEU A 3 -14.11 2.40 -18.77
CA LEU A 3 -13.32 1.23 -19.20
C LEU A 3 -13.29 0.17 -18.07
N PRO A 4 -13.31 -1.13 -18.39
CA PRO A 4 -13.20 -2.18 -17.38
C PRO A 4 -11.89 -2.08 -16.59
N ALA A 5 -11.96 -2.27 -15.27
CA ALA A 5 -10.78 -2.18 -14.39
C ALA A 5 -9.67 -3.18 -14.79
N GLU A 6 -10.04 -4.38 -15.26
CA GLU A 6 -9.09 -5.39 -15.77
C GLU A 6 -8.26 -4.87 -16.95
N LEU A 7 -8.89 -4.14 -17.88
CA LEU A 7 -8.20 -3.57 -19.04
C LEU A 7 -7.21 -2.48 -18.60
N LEU A 8 -7.64 -1.61 -17.68
CA LEU A 8 -6.77 -0.57 -17.12
C LEU A 8 -5.58 -1.18 -16.37
N ARG A 9 -5.81 -2.24 -15.58
CA ARG A 9 -4.73 -2.96 -14.89
C ARG A 9 -3.78 -3.65 -15.86
N ALA A 10 -4.28 -4.25 -16.94
CA ALA A 10 -3.44 -4.84 -17.98
C ALA A 10 -2.57 -3.79 -18.68
N ALA A 11 -3.13 -2.64 -19.05
CA ALA A 11 -2.38 -1.53 -19.64
C ALA A 11 -1.31 -0.97 -18.69
N ALA A 12 -1.66 -0.80 -17.41
CA ALA A 12 -0.71 -0.36 -16.38
C ALA A 12 0.44 -1.36 -16.19
N ARG A 13 0.17 -2.67 -16.17
CA ARG A 13 1.25 -3.68 -16.14
C ARG A 13 2.14 -3.61 -17.37
N TYR A 14 1.55 -3.46 -18.56
CA TYR A 14 2.29 -3.31 -19.81
C TYR A 14 3.22 -2.07 -19.77
N ALA A 15 2.76 -0.98 -19.17
CA ALA A 15 3.54 0.23 -18.95
C ALA A 15 4.60 0.13 -17.83
N GLY A 16 4.74 -1.04 -17.18
CA GLY A 16 5.70 -1.25 -16.08
C GLY A 16 5.23 -0.69 -14.73
N CYS A 17 3.97 -0.30 -14.58
CA CYS A 17 3.42 0.15 -13.31
C CYS A 17 3.27 -1.01 -12.32
N ASN A 18 3.43 -0.73 -11.04
CA ASN A 18 3.16 -1.68 -9.97
C ASN A 18 1.66 -1.69 -9.61
N ILE A 19 0.99 -2.82 -9.76
CA ILE A 19 -0.40 -3.01 -9.32
C ILE A 19 -0.42 -3.36 -7.84
N TRP A 20 -1.06 -2.51 -7.04
CA TRP A 20 -1.09 -2.67 -5.58
C TRP A 20 -2.14 -3.69 -5.11
N CYS A 21 -3.29 -3.77 -5.76
CA CYS A 21 -4.41 -4.63 -5.37
C CYS A 21 -5.14 -5.12 -6.63
N GLU A 22 -5.61 -6.37 -6.63
CA GLU A 22 -6.28 -6.99 -7.78
C GLU A 22 -7.81 -6.91 -7.67
N GLU A 23 -8.33 -6.85 -6.44
CA GLU A 23 -9.73 -7.10 -6.10
C GLU A 23 -10.68 -5.92 -6.37
N GLY A 24 -10.17 -4.85 -7.01
CA GLY A 24 -10.98 -3.68 -7.38
C GLY A 24 -11.37 -2.77 -6.21
N ASP A 25 -10.69 -2.91 -5.06
CA ASP A 25 -10.88 -2.03 -3.91
C ASP A 25 -10.23 -0.66 -4.11
N VAL A 26 -10.63 0.31 -3.29
CA VAL A 26 -10.03 1.66 -3.33
C VAL A 26 -8.69 1.62 -2.61
N VAL A 27 -7.63 1.92 -3.36
CA VAL A 27 -6.26 2.00 -2.84
C VAL A 27 -5.75 3.44 -2.96
N TYR A 28 -5.25 3.96 -1.84
CA TYR A 28 -4.39 5.14 -1.83
C TYR A 28 -2.94 4.68 -1.65
N ALA A 29 -2.05 5.16 -2.50
CA ALA A 29 -0.65 4.77 -2.51
C ALA A 29 0.24 6.01 -2.66
N SER A 30 1.15 6.22 -1.70
CA SER A 30 2.22 7.20 -1.76
C SER A 30 3.55 6.58 -1.30
N GLU A 31 4.60 7.39 -1.21
CA GLU A 31 5.91 6.95 -0.71
C GLU A 31 5.92 6.65 0.79
N SER A 32 4.98 7.20 1.55
CA SER A 32 4.95 7.14 3.01
C SER A 32 3.66 6.56 3.59
N ILE A 33 2.59 6.45 2.79
CA ILE A 33 1.29 5.96 3.25
C ILE A 33 0.70 4.99 2.23
N ALA A 34 0.14 3.88 2.74
CA ALA A 34 -0.76 3.02 2.01
C ALA A 34 -2.11 2.97 2.71
N ALA A 35 -3.20 3.14 1.97
CA ALA A 35 -4.54 2.92 2.47
C ALA A 35 -5.33 1.96 1.58
N LEU A 36 -6.10 1.08 2.21
CA LEU A 36 -7.02 0.17 1.54
C LEU A 36 -8.40 0.36 2.16
N HIS A 37 -9.36 0.79 1.35
CA HIS A 37 -10.76 0.81 1.72
C HIS A 37 -11.52 -0.24 0.93
N SER A 38 -12.24 -1.11 1.63
CA SER A 38 -13.07 -2.14 1.00
C SER A 38 -14.44 -2.24 1.66
N VAL A 39 -15.44 -2.42 0.80
CA VAL A 39 -16.83 -2.68 1.18
C VAL A 39 -17.15 -4.18 1.26
N LYS A 40 -16.17 -5.05 0.98
CA LYS A 40 -16.31 -6.52 1.02
C LYS A 40 -15.35 -7.13 2.02
N SER A 41 -15.87 -7.91 2.96
CA SER A 41 -15.02 -8.67 3.91
C SER A 41 -14.12 -9.67 3.19
N GLY A 42 -13.04 -10.07 3.84
CA GLY A 42 -12.11 -11.09 3.35
C GLY A 42 -10.67 -10.64 3.42
N THR A 43 -9.77 -11.48 2.90
CA THR A 43 -8.35 -11.15 2.82
C THR A 43 -8.06 -10.38 1.54
N ARG A 44 -7.23 -9.35 1.63
CA ARG A 44 -6.67 -8.61 0.49
C ARG A 44 -5.16 -8.62 0.56
N THR A 45 -4.55 -8.55 -0.61
CA THR A 45 -3.09 -8.53 -0.74
C THR A 45 -2.67 -7.21 -1.33
N LEU A 46 -2.01 -6.37 -0.52
CA LEU A 46 -1.37 -5.15 -1.01
C LEU A 46 0.07 -5.45 -1.42
N ARG A 47 0.39 -5.26 -2.70
CA ARG A 47 1.73 -5.44 -3.28
C ARG A 47 2.44 -4.10 -3.38
N LEU A 48 3.44 -3.91 -2.52
CA LEU A 48 4.24 -2.70 -2.49
C LEU A 48 5.29 -2.74 -3.62
N PRO A 49 5.65 -1.59 -4.22
CA PRO A 49 6.62 -1.55 -5.32
C PRO A 49 8.01 -2.05 -4.90
N ARG A 50 8.35 -1.86 -3.61
CA ARG A 50 9.59 -2.33 -2.97
C ARG A 50 9.31 -2.70 -1.52
N ALA A 51 10.33 -3.17 -0.79
CA ALA A 51 10.17 -3.55 0.60
C ALA A 51 10.29 -2.33 1.53
N PHE A 52 9.26 -2.08 2.34
CA PHE A 52 9.18 -0.98 3.32
C PHE A 52 9.13 -1.53 4.74
N HIS A 53 9.58 -0.74 5.71
CA HIS A 53 9.20 -0.88 7.10
C HIS A 53 7.74 -0.42 7.23
N VAL A 54 6.87 -1.33 7.64
CA VAL A 54 5.43 -1.07 7.67
C VAL A 54 4.95 -0.99 9.10
N THR A 55 4.20 0.06 9.42
CA THR A 55 3.52 0.23 10.70
C THR A 55 2.02 0.39 10.44
N ASP A 56 1.18 -0.33 11.17
CA ASP A 56 -0.27 -0.11 11.14
C ASP A 56 -0.57 1.24 11.80
N ALA A 57 -1.01 2.22 11.01
CA ALA A 57 -1.13 3.62 11.44
C ALA A 57 -2.25 3.81 12.49
N ARG A 58 -3.17 2.87 12.61
CA ARG A 58 -4.26 2.91 13.59
C ARG A 58 -3.81 2.41 14.96
N THR A 59 -2.95 1.38 14.98
CA THR A 59 -2.53 0.70 16.22
C THR A 59 -1.12 1.06 16.66
N GLY A 60 -0.30 1.62 15.77
CA GLY A 60 1.14 1.82 15.98
C GLY A 60 1.96 0.53 15.91
N ALA A 61 1.34 -0.61 15.57
CA ALA A 61 2.04 -1.89 15.54
C ALA A 61 2.99 -1.98 14.35
N TYR A 62 4.28 -2.21 14.62
CA TYR A 62 5.26 -2.50 13.58
C TYR A 62 5.05 -3.89 13.00
N LEU A 63 4.78 -3.97 11.70
CA LEU A 63 4.48 -5.19 10.96
C LEU A 63 5.71 -5.81 10.30
N GLY A 64 6.89 -5.22 10.47
CA GLY A 64 8.14 -5.68 9.88
C GLY A 64 8.45 -5.03 8.52
N ARG A 65 9.60 -5.44 7.95
CA ARG A 65 9.96 -5.09 6.58
C ARG A 65 9.21 -6.00 5.59
N ARG A 66 8.38 -5.42 4.71
CA ARG A 66 7.44 -6.16 3.85
C ARG A 66 7.43 -5.58 2.44
N ARG A 67 7.32 -6.45 1.43
CA ARG A 67 6.96 -6.09 0.04
C ARG A 67 5.50 -6.43 -0.29
N GLU A 68 4.87 -7.23 0.56
CA GLU A 68 3.47 -7.64 0.45
C GLU A 68 2.82 -7.59 1.83
N LEU A 69 1.58 -7.11 1.90
CA LEU A 69 0.77 -7.07 3.11
C LEU A 69 -0.53 -7.87 2.87
N ARG A 70 -0.75 -8.88 3.71
CA ARG A 70 -2.04 -9.59 3.76
C ARG A 70 -2.90 -8.94 4.83
N VAL A 71 -4.03 -8.40 4.41
CA VAL A 71 -4.91 -7.60 5.25
C VAL A 71 -6.27 -8.27 5.31
N THR A 72 -6.68 -8.72 6.49
CA THR A 72 -8.05 -9.18 6.72
C THR A 72 -8.94 -7.98 6.96
N ILE A 73 -9.92 -7.80 6.07
CA ILE A 73 -10.95 -6.76 6.11
C ILE A 73 -12.22 -7.33 6.73
N LYS A 74 -12.78 -6.59 7.70
CA LYS A 74 -14.15 -6.77 8.20
C LYS A 74 -15.00 -5.59 7.73
N ALA A 75 -15.64 -5.74 6.58
CA ALA A 75 -16.22 -4.61 5.87
C ALA A 75 -17.45 -3.98 6.57
N PRO A 76 -17.72 -2.68 6.33
CA PRO A 76 -16.85 -1.74 5.61
C PRO A 76 -15.68 -1.30 6.50
N GLU A 77 -14.46 -1.33 5.96
CA GLU A 77 -13.27 -0.99 6.74
C GLU A 77 -12.22 -0.28 5.87
N THR A 78 -11.53 0.67 6.49
CA THR A 78 -10.32 1.31 5.94
C THR A 78 -9.12 0.92 6.78
N ARG A 79 -8.08 0.38 6.13
CA ARG A 79 -6.79 0.07 6.75
C ARG A 79 -5.75 1.06 6.28
N LEU A 80 -4.96 1.58 7.22
CA LEU A 80 -3.93 2.60 6.99
C LEU A 80 -2.58 2.08 7.48
N PHE A 81 -1.55 2.29 6.67
CA PHE A 81 -0.20 1.86 6.95
C PHE A 81 0.78 3.00 6.67
N CYS A 82 1.70 3.23 7.61
CA CYS A 82 2.89 4.05 7.38
C CYS A 82 3.96 3.20 6.71
N LEU A 83 4.61 3.76 5.69
CA LEU A 83 5.69 3.16 4.92
C LEU A 83 6.97 3.94 5.16
N GLU A 84 8.00 3.27 5.63
CA GLU A 84 9.32 3.85 5.80
C GLU A 84 10.35 3.05 5.01
N GLU A 85 11.11 3.73 4.17
CA GLU A 85 12.32 3.16 3.58
C GLU A 85 13.46 3.36 4.57
N ARG A 86 14.32 2.36 4.80
CA ARG A 86 15.59 2.63 5.50
C ARG A 86 16.34 3.64 4.66
N ARG A 87 16.34 4.90 5.08
CA ARG A 87 17.35 5.83 4.60
C ARG A 87 18.69 5.31 5.10
N SER A 88 19.52 4.83 4.17
CA SER A 88 20.98 4.89 4.33
C SER A 88 21.32 6.36 4.64
N GLY A 89 22.14 6.61 5.66
CA GLY A 89 22.35 7.96 6.21
C GLY A 89 22.92 9.01 5.25
N GLY A 90 22.75 10.28 5.67
CA GLY A 90 23.11 11.54 5.01
C GLY A 90 21.84 12.40 4.87
N ASP A 91 21.60 13.47 5.63
CA ASP A 91 22.51 14.57 5.94
C ASP A 91 22.42 15.01 7.40
N GLY A 92 23.58 15.24 8.01
CA GLY A 92 23.70 16.13 9.14
C GLY A 92 23.61 17.57 8.66
N VAL A 93 22.69 18.33 9.24
CA VAL A 93 22.81 19.79 9.38
C VAL A 93 22.42 20.10 10.83
N PRO A 94 23.27 20.80 11.62
CA PRO A 94 22.90 21.21 12.96
C PRO A 94 21.90 22.37 12.93
N THR A 95 21.08 22.39 13.98
CA THR A 95 20.21 23.46 14.47
C THR A 95 20.73 24.89 14.28
N PRO A 96 19.84 25.90 14.15
CA PRO A 96 19.98 27.12 14.94
C PRO A 96 19.58 26.89 16.40
#